data_AF-A0A7X5UC61-F1
#
_entry.id   AF-A0A7X5UC61-F1
#
_cell.length_a   1.000
_cell.length_b   1.000
_cell.length_c   1.000
_cell.angle_alpha   90.00
_cell.angle_beta   90.00
_cell.angle_gamma   90.00
#
_symmetry.space_group_name_H-M   'P 1'
#
loop_
_entity.id
_entity.type
_entity.pdbx_description
1 polymer ?
#
loop_
_entity_poly.entity_id
_entity_poly.type
_entity_poly.pdbx_seq_one_letter_code
_entity_poly.pdbx_strand_id
1 'polypeptide(L)'
;MRKWTGIATGLVLAVCTAGQAMAAQPSEQQVRKLMDVVGMGRMLSQMNSQMAGVMQNALPCVPASYWQGFVDANATNQLIGRMVPVYQKHFTDKEIDELLKFYSTPTGQKVIREMPATMAEGMQIGKAWGQERGQQMIAQLQSQGTLNAQGQCPATGAATNPAPAPKK
;
A
#
# COMPACT_ATOMS: atom_id res chain seq x y z
N MET A 1 -82.13 9.38 -7.71
CA MET A 1 -80.80 10.05 -7.69
C MET A 1 -79.98 9.41 -6.57
N ARG A 2 -79.42 8.23 -6.80
CA ARG A 2 -78.02 7.92 -7.23
C ARG A 2 -77.01 8.12 -6.08
N LYS A 3 -76.65 6.97 -5.48
CA LYS A 3 -75.61 6.78 -4.46
C LYS A 3 -74.22 7.09 -5.03
N TRP A 4 -73.32 7.67 -4.25
CA TRP A 4 -71.88 7.53 -4.50
C TRP A 4 -71.06 7.48 -3.20
N THR A 5 -70.38 6.35 -3.07
CA THR A 5 -69.35 5.95 -2.10
C THR A 5 -68.03 6.65 -2.42
N GLY A 6 -67.34 7.18 -1.41
CA GLY A 6 -65.94 7.61 -1.51
C GLY A 6 -65.06 6.73 -0.61
N ILE A 7 -64.26 5.85 -1.24
CA ILE A 7 -63.31 4.94 -0.60
C ILE A 7 -61.94 5.60 -0.49
N ALA A 8 -61.24 5.21 0.58
CA ALA A 8 -59.85 5.41 0.95
C ALA A 8 -58.80 5.36 -0.18
N THR A 9 -57.71 6.10 0.02
CA THR A 9 -56.35 5.53 -0.14
C THR A 9 -55.33 6.37 0.63
N GLY A 10 -54.89 5.86 1.78
CA GLY A 10 -53.65 6.31 2.41
C GLY A 10 -52.47 5.66 1.68
N LEU A 11 -51.61 6.49 1.10
CA LEU A 11 -50.41 6.04 0.40
C LEU A 11 -49.29 5.83 1.42
N VAL A 12 -49.18 4.63 1.99
CA VAL A 12 -47.99 4.23 2.75
C VAL A 12 -46.90 3.88 1.73
N LEU A 13 -45.95 4.79 1.54
CA LEU A 13 -44.69 4.51 0.85
C LEU A 13 -43.92 3.48 1.67
N ALA A 14 -44.04 2.21 1.30
CA ALA A 14 -43.14 1.15 1.73
C ALA A 14 -41.76 1.42 1.10
N VAL A 15 -40.89 2.09 1.85
CA VAL A 15 -39.46 2.13 1.55
C VAL A 15 -38.93 0.71 1.74
N CYS A 16 -38.69 0.01 0.63
CA CYS A 16 -37.93 -1.22 0.63
C CYS A 16 -36.52 -0.89 1.12
N THR A 17 -36.25 -1.09 2.41
CA THR A 17 -34.90 -1.29 2.90
C THR A 17 -34.44 -2.64 2.35
N ALA A 18 -33.95 -2.63 1.10
CA ALA A 18 -33.09 -3.70 0.63
C ALA A 18 -31.90 -3.71 1.60
N GLY A 19 -31.96 -4.64 2.56
CA GLY A 19 -30.89 -4.84 3.53
C GLY A 19 -29.61 -4.99 2.73
N GLN A 20 -28.69 -4.06 2.90
CA GLN A 20 -27.31 -4.32 2.59
C GLN A 20 -26.92 -5.49 3.51
N ALA A 21 -27.00 -6.71 2.99
CA ALA A 21 -26.42 -7.87 3.65
C ALA A 21 -24.96 -7.48 3.90
N MET A 22 -24.62 -7.18 5.15
CA MET A 22 -23.25 -6.83 5.50
C MET A 22 -22.40 -8.01 5.06
N ALA A 23 -21.46 -7.76 4.15
CA ALA A 23 -20.58 -8.80 3.68
C ALA A 23 -19.83 -9.39 4.88
N ALA A 24 -19.78 -10.72 4.96
CA ALA A 24 -19.20 -11.39 6.10
C ALA A 24 -17.70 -11.08 6.19
N GLN A 25 -17.20 -10.90 7.41
CA GLN A 25 -15.78 -10.75 7.64
C GLN A 25 -15.06 -12.08 7.42
N PRO A 26 -13.82 -12.07 6.92
CA PRO A 26 -13.03 -13.28 6.77
C PRO A 26 -12.76 -13.91 8.14
N SER A 27 -12.78 -15.24 8.17
CA SER A 27 -12.32 -16.00 9.33
C SER A 27 -10.82 -15.82 9.57
N GLU A 28 -10.38 -15.99 10.81
CA GLU A 28 -8.95 -16.00 11.15
C GLU A 28 -8.18 -17.02 10.30
N GLN A 29 -8.77 -18.20 10.07
CA GLN A 29 -8.15 -19.26 9.27
C GLN A 29 -7.94 -18.83 7.82
N GLN A 30 -8.89 -18.12 7.22
CA GLN A 30 -8.75 -17.58 5.86
C GLN A 30 -7.59 -16.59 5.77
N VAL A 31 -7.50 -15.65 6.72
CA VAL A 31 -6.39 -14.68 6.76
C VAL A 31 -5.04 -15.37 6.96
N ARG A 32 -4.96 -16.33 7.89
CA ARG A 32 -3.74 -17.11 8.12
C ARG A 32 -3.30 -17.88 6.88
N LYS A 33 -4.25 -18.50 6.18
CA LYS A 33 -3.98 -19.22 4.93
C LYS A 33 -3.48 -18.25 3.85
N LEU A 34 -4.07 -17.06 3.74
CA LEU A 34 -3.61 -16.06 2.79
C LEU A 34 -2.15 -15.66 3.09
N MET A 35 -1.83 -15.39 4.36
CA MET A 35 -0.47 -15.04 4.81
C MET A 35 0.57 -16.11 4.51
N ASP A 36 0.19 -17.38 4.65
CA ASP A 36 1.04 -18.51 4.29
C ASP A 36 1.28 -18.58 2.78
N VAL A 37 0.21 -18.50 1.99
CA VAL A 37 0.28 -18.55 0.52
C VAL A 37 1.10 -17.41 -0.07
N VAL A 38 0.96 -16.19 0.46
CA VAL A 38 1.77 -15.03 0.01
C VAL A 38 3.21 -15.07 0.57
N GLY A 39 3.53 -16.02 1.43
CA GLY A 39 4.90 -16.27 1.89
C GLY A 39 5.37 -15.34 3.02
N MET A 40 4.48 -14.84 3.87
CA MET A 40 4.83 -13.95 5.00
C MET A 40 5.92 -14.55 5.89
N GLY A 41 5.85 -15.85 6.23
CA GLY A 41 6.86 -16.50 7.05
C GLY A 41 8.25 -16.51 6.41
N ARG A 42 8.32 -16.73 5.09
CA ARG A 42 9.59 -16.68 4.34
C ARG A 42 10.16 -15.26 4.34
N MET A 43 9.30 -14.25 4.12
CA MET A 43 9.71 -12.84 4.13
C MET A 43 10.27 -12.44 5.50
N LEU A 44 9.58 -12.80 6.59
CA LEU A 44 10.04 -12.53 7.95
C LEU A 44 11.36 -13.23 8.28
N SER A 45 11.52 -14.48 7.85
CA SER A 45 12.78 -15.22 8.02
C SER A 45 13.95 -14.56 7.29
N GLN A 46 13.73 -14.08 6.07
CA GLN A 46 14.74 -13.34 5.31
C GLN A 46 15.11 -12.02 5.99
N MET A 47 14.11 -11.25 6.44
CA MET A 47 14.34 -10.02 7.20
C MET A 47 15.10 -10.29 8.50
N ASN A 48 14.76 -11.37 9.21
CA ASN A 48 15.45 -11.76 10.43
C ASN A 48 16.90 -12.12 10.16
N SER A 49 17.18 -12.86 9.08
CA SER A 49 18.54 -13.23 8.70
C SER A 49 19.40 -12.00 8.38
N GLN A 50 18.84 -11.02 7.68
CA GLN A 50 19.51 -9.75 7.39
C GLN A 50 19.78 -8.96 8.67
N MET A 51 18.78 -8.82 9.54
CA MET A 51 18.91 -8.09 10.80
C MET A 51 19.88 -8.79 11.75
N ALA A 52 19.87 -10.13 11.79
CA ALA A 52 20.75 -10.94 12.61
C ALA A 52 22.22 -10.68 12.27
N GLY A 53 22.58 -10.56 10.99
CA GLY A 53 23.95 -10.21 10.60
C GLY A 53 24.37 -8.82 11.09
N VAL A 54 23.47 -7.84 11.03
CA VAL A 54 23.72 -6.48 11.56
C VAL A 54 23.89 -6.52 13.08
N MET A 55 22.99 -7.21 13.79
CA MET A 55 23.01 -7.29 15.25
C MET A 55 24.21 -8.07 15.78
N GLN A 56 24.62 -9.14 15.08
CA GLN A 56 25.81 -9.91 15.42
C GLN A 56 27.08 -9.05 15.34
N ASN A 57 27.18 -8.18 14.33
CA ASN A 57 28.31 -7.25 14.21
C ASN A 57 28.29 -6.17 15.31
N ALA A 58 27.10 -5.69 15.70
CA ALA A 58 26.95 -4.68 16.73
C ALA A 58 27.17 -5.23 18.15
N LEU A 59 26.76 -6.48 18.41
CA LEU A 59 26.79 -7.14 19.72
C LEU A 59 27.50 -8.50 19.61
N PRO A 60 28.83 -8.53 19.42
CA PRO A 60 29.58 -9.77 19.16
C PRO A 60 29.62 -10.73 20.35
N CYS A 61 29.26 -10.28 21.55
CA CYS A 61 29.16 -11.12 22.75
C CYS A 61 27.87 -11.98 22.79
N VAL A 62 26.86 -11.65 21.96
CA VAL A 62 25.62 -12.41 21.87
C VAL A 62 25.77 -13.49 20.79
N PRO A 63 25.50 -14.78 21.10
CA PRO A 63 25.62 -15.85 20.12
C PRO A 63 24.75 -15.63 18.88
N ALA A 64 25.27 -15.97 17.70
CA ALA A 64 24.54 -15.85 16.43
C ALA A 64 23.18 -16.58 16.44
N SER A 65 23.09 -17.71 17.16
CA SER A 65 21.86 -18.50 17.31
C SER A 65 20.73 -17.73 17.99
N TYR A 66 21.03 -16.79 18.89
CA TYR A 66 20.02 -15.94 19.52
C TYR A 66 19.33 -15.07 18.47
N TRP A 67 20.10 -14.40 17.62
CA TRP A 67 19.58 -13.55 16.56
C TRP A 67 18.83 -14.35 15.50
N GLN A 68 19.34 -15.53 15.14
CA GLN A 68 18.65 -16.43 14.19
C GLN A 68 17.30 -16.91 14.74
N GLY A 69 17.21 -17.16 16.05
CA GLY A 69 15.96 -17.55 16.72
C GLY A 69 15.02 -16.39 17.07
N PHE A 70 15.42 -15.13 16.86
CA PHE A 70 14.65 -13.96 17.28
C PHE A 70 13.27 -13.89 16.63
N VAL A 71 13.18 -14.21 15.33
CA VAL A 71 11.90 -14.37 14.62
C VAL A 71 11.69 -15.84 14.28
N ASP A 72 11.24 -16.59 15.28
CA ASP A 72 10.86 -17.99 15.12
C ASP A 72 9.41 -18.14 14.60
N ALA A 73 8.94 -19.39 14.53
CA ALA A 73 7.56 -19.71 14.13
C ALA A 73 6.52 -19.11 15.09
N ASN A 74 6.83 -19.01 16.37
CA ASN A 74 5.92 -18.45 17.37
C ASN A 74 5.79 -16.92 17.22
N ALA A 75 6.91 -16.21 17.07
CA ALA A 75 6.93 -14.78 16.77
C ALA A 75 6.18 -14.47 15.46
N THR A 76 6.39 -15.30 14.43
CA THR A 76 5.65 -15.22 13.16
C THR A 76 4.15 -15.38 13.38
N ASN A 77 3.72 -16.41 14.13
CA ASN A 77 2.32 -16.66 14.43
C ASN A 77 1.66 -15.54 15.23
N GLN A 78 2.39 -14.94 16.17
CA GLN A 78 1.93 -13.77 16.93
C GLN A 78 1.72 -12.56 16.03
N LEU A 79 2.66 -12.29 15.11
CA LEU A 79 2.51 -11.20 14.14
C LEU A 79 1.31 -11.43 13.23
N ILE A 80 1.16 -12.64 12.68
CA ILE A 80 0.00 -13.00 11.85
C ILE A 80 -1.30 -12.79 12.63
N GLY A 81 -1.36 -13.23 13.90
CA GLY A 81 -2.53 -13.02 14.76
C GLY A 81 -2.89 -11.53 14.92
N ARG A 82 -1.89 -10.64 15.04
CA ARG A 82 -2.11 -9.18 15.09
C ARG A 82 -2.59 -8.60 13.76
N MET A 83 -2.30 -9.25 12.63
CA MET A 83 -2.74 -8.83 11.30
C MET A 83 -4.17 -9.26 10.97
N VAL A 84 -4.69 -10.31 11.61
CA VAL A 84 -6.07 -10.80 11.40
C VAL A 84 -7.12 -9.68 11.47
N PRO A 85 -7.21 -8.87 12.54
CA PRO A 85 -8.22 -7.81 12.61
C PRO A 85 -8.02 -6.71 11.55
N VAL A 86 -6.79 -6.49 11.06
CA VAL A 86 -6.53 -5.55 9.97
C VAL A 86 -7.19 -6.07 8.68
N TYR A 87 -7.02 -7.34 8.37
CA TYR A 87 -7.64 -7.93 7.18
C TYR A 87 -9.15 -8.00 7.30
N GLN A 88 -9.68 -8.36 8.48
CA GLN A 88 -11.12 -8.36 8.74
C GLN A 88 -11.79 -6.98 8.61
N LYS A 89 -11.01 -5.90 8.78
CA LYS A 89 -11.48 -4.53 8.59
C LYS A 89 -11.54 -4.12 7.11
N HIS A 90 -10.64 -4.66 6.28
CA HIS A 90 -10.42 -4.19 4.92
C HIS A 90 -10.96 -5.13 3.83
N PHE A 91 -11.24 -6.37 4.17
CA PHE A 91 -11.69 -7.39 3.22
C PHE A 91 -12.88 -8.15 3.78
N THR A 92 -13.66 -8.71 2.85
CA THR A 92 -14.71 -9.68 3.09
C THR A 92 -14.17 -11.10 2.97
N ASP A 93 -14.91 -12.08 3.50
CA ASP A 93 -14.58 -13.50 3.37
C ASP A 93 -14.39 -13.93 1.91
N LYS A 94 -15.31 -13.49 1.03
CA LYS A 94 -15.29 -13.78 -0.41
C LYS A 94 -14.06 -13.19 -1.10
N GLU A 95 -13.68 -11.97 -0.78
CA GLU A 95 -12.48 -11.34 -1.36
C GLU A 95 -11.20 -12.08 -0.92
N ILE A 96 -11.12 -12.54 0.34
CA ILE A 96 -9.98 -13.38 0.78
C ILE A 96 -9.96 -14.72 0.03
N ASP A 97 -11.11 -15.35 -0.20
CA ASP A 97 -11.18 -16.58 -1.00
C ASP A 97 -10.76 -16.37 -2.46
N GLU A 98 -11.14 -15.25 -3.07
CA GLU A 98 -10.71 -14.87 -4.41
C GLU A 98 -9.19 -14.63 -4.47
N LEU A 99 -8.63 -13.94 -3.47
CA LEU A 99 -7.18 -13.74 -3.36
C LEU A 99 -6.46 -15.08 -3.20
N LEU A 100 -6.95 -15.96 -2.34
CA LEU A 100 -6.40 -17.31 -2.16
C LEU A 100 -6.42 -18.10 -3.47
N LYS A 101 -7.53 -18.03 -4.22
CA LYS A 101 -7.65 -18.67 -5.53
C LYS A 101 -6.63 -18.10 -6.51
N PHE A 102 -6.53 -16.77 -6.61
CA PHE A 102 -5.58 -16.10 -7.50
C PHE A 102 -4.14 -16.49 -7.18
N TYR A 103 -3.72 -16.35 -5.93
CA TYR A 103 -2.35 -16.66 -5.51
C TYR A 103 -2.01 -18.15 -5.62
N SER A 104 -3.01 -19.04 -5.71
CA SER A 104 -2.78 -20.46 -5.99
C SER A 104 -2.52 -20.77 -7.48
N THR A 105 -2.71 -19.81 -8.38
CA THR A 105 -2.43 -19.99 -9.82
C THR A 105 -0.93 -19.84 -10.14
N PRO A 106 -0.43 -20.38 -11.27
CA PRO A 106 0.95 -20.15 -11.71
C PRO A 106 1.32 -18.67 -11.83
N THR A 107 0.40 -17.84 -12.33
CA THR A 107 0.60 -16.38 -12.44
C THR A 107 0.61 -15.71 -11.08
N GLY A 108 -0.32 -16.05 -10.18
CA GLY A 108 -0.32 -15.51 -8.81
C GLY A 108 0.93 -15.85 -8.03
N GLN A 109 1.43 -17.09 -8.16
CA GLN A 109 2.72 -17.49 -7.60
C GLN A 109 3.89 -16.73 -8.24
N LYS A 110 3.84 -16.45 -9.54
CA LYS A 110 4.84 -15.60 -10.20
C LYS A 110 4.81 -14.17 -9.64
N VAL A 111 3.64 -13.60 -9.39
CA VAL A 111 3.51 -12.28 -8.74
C VAL A 111 4.22 -12.28 -7.38
N ILE A 112 3.98 -13.27 -6.52
CA ILE A 112 4.65 -13.37 -5.21
C ILE A 112 6.19 -13.39 -5.35
N ARG A 113 6.71 -14.11 -6.35
CA ARG A 113 8.16 -14.25 -6.56
C ARG A 113 8.82 -13.01 -7.19
N GLU A 114 8.18 -12.42 -8.19
CA GLU A 114 8.80 -11.40 -9.04
C GLU A 114 8.51 -9.97 -8.56
N MET A 115 7.38 -9.72 -7.88
CA MET A 115 7.01 -8.36 -7.47
C MET A 115 8.07 -7.64 -6.64
N PRO A 116 8.77 -8.29 -5.68
CA PRO A 116 9.84 -7.62 -4.95
C PRO A 116 10.96 -7.09 -5.87
N ALA A 117 11.37 -7.88 -6.87
CA ALA A 117 12.40 -7.49 -7.83
C ALA A 117 11.89 -6.38 -8.77
N THR A 118 10.68 -6.54 -9.31
CA THR A 118 10.03 -5.52 -10.16
C THR A 118 9.93 -4.18 -9.45
N MET A 119 9.54 -4.17 -8.16
CA MET A 119 9.47 -2.94 -7.36
C MET A 119 10.86 -2.35 -7.11
N ALA A 120 11.87 -3.18 -6.87
CA ALA A 120 13.25 -2.73 -6.69
C ALA A 120 13.82 -2.06 -7.95
N GLU A 121 13.60 -2.66 -9.12
CA GLU A 121 13.98 -2.09 -10.42
C GLU A 121 13.22 -0.78 -10.70
N GLY A 122 11.91 -0.76 -10.43
CA GLY A 122 11.09 0.45 -10.57
C GLY A 122 11.60 1.62 -9.71
N MET A 123 12.03 1.35 -8.48
CA MET A 123 12.64 2.37 -7.62
C MET A 123 13.96 2.91 -8.18
N GLN A 124 14.79 2.06 -8.80
CA GLN A 124 16.05 2.50 -9.43
C GLN A 124 15.78 3.41 -10.61
N ILE A 125 14.82 3.04 -11.47
CA ILE A 125 14.37 3.86 -12.60
C ILE A 125 13.84 5.20 -12.11
N GLY A 126 12.98 5.19 -11.09
CA GLY A 126 12.41 6.41 -10.51
C GLY A 126 13.46 7.35 -9.94
N LYS A 127 14.51 6.83 -9.31
CA LYS A 127 15.65 7.63 -8.83
C LYS A 127 16.40 8.30 -9.98
N ALA A 128 16.71 7.55 -11.04
CA ALA A 128 17.41 8.08 -12.21
C ALA A 128 16.59 9.17 -12.91
N TRP A 129 15.31 8.90 -13.16
CA TRP A 129 14.38 9.87 -13.74
C TRP A 129 14.26 11.14 -12.88
N GLY A 130 14.16 10.99 -11.56
CA GLY A 130 14.09 12.14 -10.64
C GLY A 130 15.33 13.01 -10.67
N GLN A 131 16.52 12.40 -10.78
CA GLN A 131 17.79 13.13 -10.94
C GLN A 131 17.83 13.92 -12.26
N GLU A 132 17.45 13.28 -13.37
CA GLU A 132 17.39 13.91 -14.69
C GLU A 132 16.42 15.10 -14.69
N ARG A 133 15.20 14.92 -14.17
CA ARG A 133 14.21 15.99 -14.05
C ARG A 133 14.69 17.13 -13.17
N GLY A 134 15.37 16.83 -12.07
CA GLY A 134 15.99 17.83 -11.21
C GLY A 134 17.04 18.66 -11.95
N GLN A 135 17.92 18.03 -12.72
CA GLN A 135 18.94 18.72 -13.52
C GLN A 135 18.30 19.62 -14.60
N GLN A 136 17.29 19.11 -15.32
CA GLN A 136 16.55 19.90 -16.32
C GLN A 136 15.88 21.12 -15.68
N MET A 137 15.25 20.95 -14.51
CA MET A 137 14.64 22.05 -13.78
C MET A 137 15.67 23.11 -13.39
N ILE A 138 16.82 22.72 -12.84
CA ILE A 138 17.89 23.67 -12.47
C ILE A 138 18.38 24.42 -13.70
N ALA A 139 18.67 23.72 -14.80
CA ALA A 139 19.12 24.35 -16.05
C ALA A 139 18.08 25.36 -16.58
N GLN A 140 16.80 25.01 -16.54
CA GLN A 140 15.71 25.90 -16.93
C GLN A 140 15.67 27.15 -16.04
N LEU A 141 15.68 26.99 -14.72
CA LEU A 141 15.62 28.11 -13.78
C LEU A 141 16.86 29.01 -13.87
N GLN A 142 18.03 28.46 -14.17
CA GLN A 142 19.25 29.21 -14.45
C GLN A 142 19.13 30.02 -15.74
N SER A 143 18.62 29.42 -16.82
CA SER A 143 18.44 30.13 -18.09
C SER A 143 17.44 31.30 -18.00
N GLN A 144 16.50 31.20 -17.06
CA GLN A 144 15.52 32.26 -16.78
C GLN A 144 16.04 33.33 -15.81
N GLY A 145 17.25 33.16 -15.24
CA GLY A 145 17.80 34.05 -14.23
C GLY A 145 17.17 33.91 -12.84
N THR A 146 16.25 32.95 -12.65
CA THR A 146 15.61 32.65 -11.36
C THR A 146 16.61 32.04 -10.37
N LEU A 147 17.54 31.22 -10.86
CA LEU A 147 18.68 30.70 -10.08
C LEU A 147 20.00 31.20 -10.68
N ASN A 148 21.00 31.41 -9.83
CA ASN A 148 22.37 31.70 -10.27
C ASN A 148 23.12 30.42 -10.71
N ALA A 149 24.37 30.57 -11.18
CA ALA A 149 25.20 29.45 -11.63
C ALA A 149 25.47 28.39 -10.54
N GLN A 150 25.35 28.76 -9.26
CA GLN A 150 25.49 27.88 -8.11
C GLN A 150 24.17 27.19 -7.72
N GLY A 151 23.09 27.41 -8.46
CA GLY A 151 21.76 26.85 -8.18
C GLY A 151 21.05 27.50 -7.00
N GLN A 152 21.47 28.71 -6.60
CA GLN A 152 20.92 29.46 -5.48
C GLN A 152 20.04 30.61 -5.99
N CYS A 153 19.04 30.99 -5.20
CA CYS A 153 18.31 32.24 -5.43
C CYS A 153 19.28 33.43 -5.32
N PRO A 154 19.14 34.47 -6.16
CA PRO A 154 19.94 35.69 -6.03
C PRO A 154 19.77 36.33 -4.64
N ALA A 155 20.86 36.86 -4.07
CA ALA A 155 20.88 37.43 -2.70
C ALA A 155 20.03 38.72 -2.54
N THR A 156 19.56 39.31 -3.65
CA THR A 156 18.72 40.51 -3.67
C THR A 156 17.63 40.36 -4.73
N GLY A 157 16.39 40.16 -4.30
CA GLY A 157 15.22 40.23 -5.20
C GLY A 157 14.05 39.41 -4.69
N ALA A 158 13.10 40.08 -4.04
CA ALA A 158 11.74 39.59 -3.88
C ALA A 158 11.22 39.10 -5.25
N ALA A 159 10.45 38.00 -5.24
CA ALA A 159 9.83 37.41 -6.41
C ALA A 159 9.28 38.49 -7.37
N THR A 160 9.95 38.69 -8.51
CA THR A 160 9.39 39.47 -9.60
C THR A 160 8.29 38.62 -10.21
N ASN A 161 7.04 38.96 -9.89
CA ASN A 161 5.86 38.39 -10.55
C ASN A 161 6.08 38.45 -12.08
N PRO A 162 5.97 37.33 -12.81
CA PRO A 162 6.07 37.38 -14.26
C PRO A 162 4.89 38.20 -14.80
N ALA A 163 5.20 39.20 -15.62
CA ALA A 163 4.19 39.97 -16.34
C ALA A 163 3.32 39.03 -17.20
N PRO A 164 2.00 39.27 -17.29
CA PRO A 164 1.11 38.40 -18.04
C PRO A 164 1.48 38.40 -19.54
N ALA A 165 1.52 37.21 -20.12
CA ALA A 165 1.78 37.03 -21.55
C ALA A 165 0.74 37.79 -22.41
N PRO A 166 1.14 38.37 -23.56
CA PRO A 166 0.21 39.08 -24.43
C PRO A 166 -0.77 38.07 -25.05
N LYS A 167 -2.07 38.36 -24.90
CA LYS A 167 -3.15 37.60 -25.54
C LYS A 167 -3.02 37.75 -27.06
N LYS A 168 -2.97 36.63 -27.78
CA LYS A 168 -3.35 36.57 -29.20
C LYS A 168 -4.81 36.16 -29.30
#